data_AF-A0A3E3IPW1-F1
#
_entry.id   AF-A0A3E3IPW1-F1
#
_cell.length_a   1.000
_cell.length_b   1.000
_cell.length_c   1.000
_cell.angle_alpha   90.00
_cell.angle_beta   90.00
_cell.angle_gamma   90.00
#
_symmetry.space_group_name_H-M   'P 1'
#
loop_
_entity.id
_entity.type
_entity.pdbx_description
1 polymer ?
#
loop_
_entity_poly.entity_id
_entity_poly.type
_entity_poly.pdbx_seq_one_letter_code
_entity_poly.pdbx_strand_id
1 'polypeptide(L)'
;MLLIKLTALIMGMVMSLTGMNNAFPQSSLLPEQGKRPAQAACLPRPRGAAERAALLPVMLVEEPIARPAQTGFDIMQTEAYGFNVSGQWTTGPGPDSIPWGIWFSNSDAVLLVDVRPTVPEKSTFTQNWEDTKKALEQSAEAVLGNNLEAIDFYTKQGNGESTIYVVEFAGSQVDGSWYVTVCYCFGDNYMAEFIGVNPYSAADCREITVGAARSFRELGKAGQREGVKAQGMGQENWPYPYLHNPFAIVAYYMDAEAPHFPSLERSASDYEIKWKDKGIETIVRALLEKDSGPVMSSDLDRYESFYVVGWLGDFYRIGMGDRMMEIPSGGLTIRTLEDLQEFGNLVSLTFEVRDFTDVSPLSGLKKLKYLNLMVSPKLSNLDFLNGMPQLEELMMWGESYPEIKDISVFQGMDSLRSVMIILPGIKDISVFAGLPNLETLWINCHKNVDAAPVIAAGQIESLMINTEEIR
;
A
#
# COMPACT_ATOMS: atom_id res chain seq x y z
N MET A 1 3.31 2.66 23.56
CA MET A 1 4.50 3.38 23.02
C MET A 1 4.31 3.92 21.59
N LEU A 2 3.28 3.51 20.83
CA LEU A 2 2.88 4.17 19.57
C LEU A 2 1.86 5.31 19.80
N LEU A 3 0.89 5.14 20.72
CA LEU A 3 -0.05 6.19 21.11
C LEU A 3 0.66 7.40 21.76
N ILE A 4 1.69 7.12 22.58
CA ILE A 4 2.55 8.11 23.28
C ILE A 4 3.42 8.94 22.31
N LYS A 5 3.70 8.45 21.09
CA LYS A 5 4.44 9.23 20.07
C LYS A 5 3.55 10.19 19.28
N LEU A 6 2.24 9.95 19.18
CA LEU A 6 1.33 10.85 18.47
C LEU A 6 0.77 11.96 19.39
N THR A 7 0.49 11.66 20.66
CA THR A 7 0.03 12.69 21.62
C THR A 7 1.11 13.73 21.95
N ALA A 8 2.40 13.35 21.91
CA ALA A 8 3.50 14.31 22.01
C ALA A 8 3.65 15.20 20.76
N LEU A 9 3.18 14.74 19.59
CA LEU A 9 3.17 15.52 18.35
C LEU A 9 2.02 16.55 18.33
N ILE A 10 0.90 16.25 18.99
CA ILE A 10 -0.28 17.14 19.10
C ILE A 10 0.04 18.45 19.88
N MET A 11 1.05 18.44 20.77
CA MET A 11 1.41 19.60 21.60
C MET A 11 2.64 20.39 21.10
N GLY A 12 3.46 19.82 20.20
CA GLY A 12 4.75 20.40 19.80
C GLY A 12 4.71 21.44 18.67
N MET A 13 3.79 21.31 17.70
CA MET A 13 3.81 22.18 16.50
C MET A 13 3.00 23.47 16.64
N VAL A 14 2.19 23.61 17.69
CA VAL A 14 1.43 24.84 17.97
C VAL A 14 2.31 25.99 18.52
N MET A 15 3.58 25.76 18.91
CA MET A 15 4.35 26.78 19.66
C MET A 15 5.84 26.98 19.31
N SER A 16 6.27 26.82 18.04
CA SER A 16 7.59 27.33 17.61
C SER A 16 7.54 27.92 16.18
N LEU A 17 7.26 29.21 16.04
CA LEU A 17 8.27 30.29 15.90
C LEU A 17 8.76 30.49 14.46
N THR A 18 8.12 31.46 13.81
CA THR A 18 8.75 32.54 13.01
C THR A 18 9.89 32.18 12.05
N GLY A 19 9.57 32.29 10.77
CA GLY A 19 10.49 32.84 9.76
C GLY A 19 11.39 31.83 9.07
N MET A 20 11.19 31.67 7.76
CA MET A 20 12.12 32.21 6.76
C MET A 20 11.56 31.93 5.36
N ASN A 21 11.49 33.00 4.56
CA ASN A 21 11.35 32.97 3.12
C ASN A 21 12.39 32.01 2.51
N ASN A 22 12.00 31.25 1.49
CA ASN A 22 12.75 31.14 0.25
C ASN A 22 11.86 30.55 -0.86
N ALA A 23 11.82 31.28 -1.97
CA ALA A 23 11.15 30.90 -3.21
C ALA A 23 11.83 29.68 -3.84
N PHE A 24 11.05 28.78 -4.43
CA PHE A 24 11.56 27.74 -5.33
C PHE A 24 11.15 28.00 -6.79
N PRO A 25 12.00 27.62 -7.76
CA PRO A 25 11.95 28.12 -9.12
C PRO A 25 10.95 27.40 -10.02
N GLN A 26 10.47 28.15 -11.01
CA GLN A 26 9.62 27.71 -12.10
C GLN A 26 10.31 26.70 -13.04
N SER A 27 9.52 25.73 -13.49
CA SER A 27 9.54 25.05 -14.79
C SER A 27 10.81 24.30 -15.21
N SER A 28 10.66 23.00 -15.46
CA SER A 28 11.32 22.33 -16.57
C SER A 28 10.46 21.19 -17.12
N LEU A 29 10.01 21.43 -18.34
CA LEU A 29 9.32 20.54 -19.28
C LEU A 29 9.86 19.10 -19.29
N LEU A 30 8.95 18.13 -19.21
CA LEU A 30 9.21 16.73 -19.61
C LEU A 30 9.08 16.62 -21.15
N PRO A 31 10.01 15.97 -21.87
CA PRO A 31 9.90 15.78 -23.31
C PRO A 31 8.92 14.66 -23.68
N GLU A 32 8.28 14.85 -24.85
CA GLU A 32 7.19 14.07 -25.42
C GLU A 32 7.44 12.55 -25.51
N GLN A 33 6.40 11.78 -25.17
CA GLN A 33 6.34 10.33 -25.30
C GLN A 33 6.31 9.90 -26.78
N GLY A 34 7.31 9.12 -27.19
CA GLY A 34 7.24 8.30 -28.40
C GLY A 34 6.20 7.19 -28.23
N LYS A 35 5.39 6.98 -29.27
CA LYS A 35 4.29 6.00 -29.35
C LYS A 35 4.74 4.60 -28.90
N ARG A 36 4.16 4.08 -27.81
CA ARG A 36 4.23 2.66 -27.43
C ARG A 36 3.42 1.81 -28.42
N PRO A 37 3.87 0.59 -28.80
CA PRO A 37 3.07 -0.32 -29.61
C PRO A 37 1.84 -0.82 -28.82
N ALA A 38 0.79 -1.21 -29.55
CA ALA A 38 -0.51 -1.58 -29.01
C ALA A 38 -0.44 -2.68 -27.94
N GLN A 39 -1.06 -2.40 -26.79
CA GLN A 39 -1.28 -3.33 -25.68
C GLN A 39 -1.92 -4.63 -26.20
N ALA A 40 -1.29 -5.77 -25.94
CA ALA A 40 -1.90 -7.07 -26.17
C ALA A 40 -3.07 -7.23 -25.20
N ALA A 41 -4.23 -7.65 -25.70
CA ALA A 41 -5.45 -7.81 -24.90
C ALA A 41 -5.20 -8.73 -23.69
N CYS A 42 -5.59 -8.26 -22.49
CA CYS A 42 -5.59 -9.07 -21.28
C CYS A 42 -6.41 -10.35 -21.53
N LEU A 43 -5.76 -11.51 -21.45
CA LEU A 43 -6.46 -12.80 -21.56
C LEU A 43 -7.34 -13.03 -20.32
N PRO A 44 -8.56 -13.57 -20.47
CA PRO A 44 -9.47 -13.78 -19.35
C PRO A 44 -9.01 -14.92 -18.40
N ARG A 45 -9.41 -14.77 -17.13
CA ARG A 45 -9.12 -15.64 -15.97
C ARG A 45 -9.25 -17.16 -16.23
N PRO A 46 -8.33 -17.99 -15.73
CA PRO A 46 -8.59 -19.40 -15.50
C PRO A 46 -9.45 -19.60 -14.23
N ARG A 47 -10.59 -20.27 -14.37
CA ARG A 47 -11.55 -20.60 -13.31
C ARG A 47 -11.44 -22.09 -12.93
N GLY A 48 -10.45 -22.42 -12.09
CA GLY A 48 -10.48 -23.65 -11.29
C GLY A 48 -9.12 -24.32 -11.08
N ALA A 49 -9.07 -25.26 -10.12
CA ALA A 49 -7.86 -26.02 -9.77
C ALA A 49 -7.22 -26.76 -10.98
N ALA A 50 -8.02 -27.10 -12.00
CA ALA A 50 -7.55 -27.73 -13.23
C ALA A 50 -6.81 -26.77 -14.19
N GLU A 51 -7.13 -25.48 -14.17
CA GLU A 51 -6.45 -24.46 -14.99
C GLU A 51 -5.25 -23.84 -14.25
N ARG A 52 -5.23 -23.86 -12.91
CA ARG A 52 -4.01 -23.61 -12.10
C ARG A 52 -2.86 -24.56 -12.45
N ALA A 53 -3.19 -25.81 -12.77
CA ALA A 53 -2.22 -26.79 -13.27
C ALA A 53 -1.71 -26.52 -14.71
N ALA A 54 -2.38 -25.65 -15.47
CA ALA A 54 -1.98 -25.27 -16.83
C ALA A 54 -1.00 -24.09 -16.87
N LEU A 55 -0.92 -23.28 -15.81
CA LEU A 55 0.03 -22.18 -15.67
C LEU A 55 1.47 -22.65 -15.42
N LEU A 56 1.66 -23.73 -14.67
CA LEU A 56 2.97 -24.34 -14.47
C LEU A 56 3.66 -24.69 -15.80
N PRO A 57 3.00 -25.33 -16.79
CA PRO A 57 3.53 -25.46 -18.14
C PRO A 57 3.91 -24.13 -18.82
N VAL A 58 3.07 -23.08 -18.73
CA VAL A 58 3.33 -21.75 -19.32
C VAL A 58 4.57 -21.11 -18.72
N MET A 59 4.71 -21.25 -17.40
CA MET A 59 5.94 -20.91 -16.72
C MET A 59 7.04 -21.78 -17.32
N LEU A 60 7.03 -23.09 -17.22
CA LEU A 60 8.14 -23.95 -17.64
C LEU A 60 8.47 -24.00 -19.14
N VAL A 61 7.74 -23.30 -20.02
CA VAL A 61 8.11 -23.19 -21.44
C VAL A 61 9.48 -22.49 -21.59
N GLU A 62 10.47 -23.24 -22.07
CA GLU A 62 11.73 -22.68 -22.55
C GLU A 62 11.56 -22.20 -23.99
N GLU A 63 11.05 -20.98 -24.15
CA GLU A 63 11.17 -20.26 -25.42
C GLU A 63 12.42 -19.40 -25.39
N PRO A 64 13.43 -19.67 -26.24
CA PRO A 64 14.61 -18.83 -26.32
C PRO A 64 14.22 -17.48 -26.95
N ILE A 65 13.98 -16.49 -26.11
CA ILE A 65 14.05 -15.09 -26.51
C ILE A 65 15.56 -14.79 -26.63
N ALA A 66 16.00 -14.39 -27.83
CA ALA A 66 17.43 -14.21 -28.10
C ALA A 66 17.85 -12.77 -27.75
N ARG A 67 18.51 -12.58 -26.61
CA ARG A 67 19.23 -11.35 -26.28
C ARG A 67 20.74 -11.52 -26.53
N PRO A 68 21.41 -10.60 -27.25
CA PRO A 68 22.81 -10.75 -27.62
C PRO A 68 23.72 -10.79 -26.38
N ALA A 69 24.61 -11.77 -26.33
CA ALA A 69 25.62 -11.87 -25.28
C ALA A 69 26.57 -10.66 -25.33
N GLN A 70 26.76 -10.01 -24.19
CA GLN A 70 27.67 -8.87 -24.06
C GLN A 70 29.05 -9.30 -23.59
N THR A 71 30.08 -8.57 -24.02
CA THR A 71 31.49 -8.80 -23.68
C THR A 71 31.94 -8.13 -22.37
N GLY A 72 31.06 -7.36 -21.71
CA GLY A 72 31.34 -6.63 -20.46
C GLY A 72 30.24 -6.84 -19.41
N PHE A 73 30.22 -5.99 -18.37
CA PHE A 73 29.15 -5.89 -17.37
C PHE A 73 28.32 -4.62 -17.60
N ASP A 74 27.01 -4.76 -17.76
CA ASP A 74 26.08 -3.62 -17.80
C ASP A 74 26.03 -2.90 -16.45
N ILE A 75 26.05 -3.66 -15.35
CA ILE A 75 26.09 -3.15 -13.98
C ILE A 75 27.27 -3.78 -13.26
N MET A 76 28.15 -2.93 -12.73
CA MET A 76 29.36 -3.34 -12.00
C MET A 76 29.60 -2.40 -10.82
N GLN A 77 29.76 -2.94 -9.62
CA GLN A 77 30.11 -2.14 -8.44
C GLN A 77 31.59 -2.27 -8.15
N THR A 78 32.37 -1.21 -8.39
CA THR A 78 33.77 -1.04 -7.96
C THR A 78 34.68 -2.28 -8.16
N GLU A 79 34.43 -3.07 -9.22
CA GLU A 79 35.11 -4.35 -9.48
C GLU A 79 35.02 -5.36 -8.32
N ALA A 80 34.00 -5.24 -7.48
CA ALA A 80 33.61 -6.22 -6.47
C ALA A 80 32.79 -7.34 -7.11
N TYR A 81 31.78 -6.96 -7.88
CA TYR A 81 30.92 -7.85 -8.65
C TYR A 81 30.37 -7.15 -9.89
N GLY A 82 29.84 -7.94 -10.83
CA GLY A 82 29.11 -7.42 -11.99
C GLY A 82 28.11 -8.42 -12.58
N PHE A 83 27.11 -7.91 -13.30
CA PHE A 83 26.13 -8.68 -14.05
C PHE A 83 25.62 -7.87 -15.27
N ASN A 84 24.98 -8.56 -16.20
CA ASN A 84 24.43 -8.05 -17.45
C ASN A 84 22.90 -8.04 -17.44
N VAL A 85 22.33 -7.00 -18.02
CA VAL A 85 20.89 -6.76 -18.16
C VAL A 85 20.62 -6.23 -19.57
N SER A 86 20.54 -7.16 -20.51
CA SER A 86 20.39 -6.82 -21.93
C SER A 86 19.05 -6.15 -22.22
N GLY A 87 19.10 -4.97 -22.83
CA GLY A 87 17.91 -4.20 -23.23
C GLY A 87 17.36 -3.26 -22.15
N GLN A 88 18.12 -2.98 -21.09
CA GLN A 88 17.74 -1.99 -20.08
C GLN A 88 17.51 -0.61 -20.71
N TRP A 89 16.49 0.09 -20.22
CA TRP A 89 16.18 1.48 -20.57
C TRP A 89 16.68 2.44 -19.50
N THR A 90 16.38 2.16 -18.23
CA THR A 90 16.79 2.98 -17.10
C THR A 90 16.97 2.14 -15.84
N THR A 91 17.70 2.68 -14.87
CA THR A 91 17.92 2.09 -13.55
C THR A 91 17.64 3.13 -12.47
N GLY A 92 17.25 2.66 -11.29
CA GLY A 92 16.92 3.48 -10.13
C GLY A 92 16.71 2.62 -8.90
N PRO A 93 16.35 3.20 -7.74
CA PRO A 93 15.98 2.40 -6.58
C PRO A 93 14.68 1.63 -6.86
N GLY A 94 14.65 0.35 -6.49
CA GLY A 94 13.42 -0.45 -6.43
C GLY A 94 12.65 -0.18 -5.14
N PRO A 95 11.45 -0.78 -4.97
CA PRO A 95 10.79 -0.79 -3.68
C PRO A 95 11.68 -1.48 -2.65
N ASP A 96 11.33 -1.31 -1.38
CA ASP A 96 11.98 -2.05 -0.31
C ASP A 96 13.48 -1.78 -0.08
N SER A 97 13.96 -0.61 -0.51
CA SER A 97 15.39 -0.27 -0.49
C SER A 97 16.27 -1.19 -1.37
N ILE A 98 15.67 -1.90 -2.33
CA ILE A 98 16.40 -2.65 -3.34
C ILE A 98 17.19 -1.67 -4.20
N PRO A 99 18.53 -1.81 -4.31
CA PRO A 99 19.37 -0.77 -4.90
C PRO A 99 19.15 -0.61 -6.40
N TRP A 100 18.81 -1.70 -7.08
CA TRP A 100 18.69 -1.73 -8.54
C TRP A 100 17.30 -2.20 -8.93
N GLY A 101 16.39 -1.26 -9.16
CA GLY A 101 15.26 -1.43 -10.05
C GLY A 101 15.69 -1.13 -11.48
N ILE A 102 15.38 -2.04 -12.40
CA ILE A 102 15.81 -2.00 -13.80
C ILE A 102 14.57 -2.18 -14.67
N TRP A 103 14.33 -1.20 -15.54
CA TRP A 103 13.20 -1.18 -16.47
C TRP A 103 13.69 -1.30 -17.90
N PHE A 104 12.88 -1.90 -18.77
CA PHE A 104 13.24 -2.24 -20.14
C PHE A 104 12.37 -1.46 -21.14
N SER A 105 12.92 -1.10 -22.30
CA SER A 105 12.18 -0.33 -23.31
C SER A 105 11.18 -1.17 -24.11
N ASN A 106 11.46 -2.48 -24.22
CA ASN A 106 10.70 -3.42 -25.04
C ASN A 106 10.11 -4.57 -24.22
N SER A 107 9.96 -4.39 -22.90
CA SER A 107 9.40 -5.37 -21.98
C SER A 107 8.76 -4.66 -20.80
N ASP A 108 7.61 -5.16 -20.36
CA ASP A 108 6.93 -4.71 -19.14
C ASP A 108 7.49 -5.37 -17.87
N ALA A 109 8.59 -6.12 -18.00
CA ALA A 109 9.28 -6.64 -16.84
C ALA A 109 9.93 -5.50 -16.03
N VAL A 110 9.93 -5.66 -14.72
CA VAL A 110 10.83 -4.97 -13.81
C VAL A 110 11.78 -6.01 -13.24
N LEU A 111 13.09 -5.74 -13.31
CA LEU A 111 14.11 -6.56 -12.67
C LEU A 111 14.65 -5.82 -11.45
N LEU A 112 14.50 -6.43 -10.29
CA LEU A 112 15.02 -5.95 -9.02
C LEU A 112 16.25 -6.76 -8.66
N VAL A 113 17.36 -6.09 -8.35
CA VAL A 113 18.61 -6.78 -8.02
C VAL A 113 19.18 -6.22 -6.73
N ASP A 114 19.54 -7.13 -5.84
CA ASP A 114 20.36 -6.82 -4.69
C ASP A 114 21.56 -7.79 -4.63
N VAL A 115 22.73 -7.24 -4.29
CA VAL A 115 23.95 -7.99 -4.06
C VAL A 115 24.50 -7.59 -2.70
N ARG A 116 24.76 -8.59 -1.85
CA ARG A 116 25.21 -8.41 -0.46
C ARG A 116 26.41 -9.31 -0.15
N PRO A 117 27.20 -8.99 0.88
CA PRO A 117 28.23 -9.90 1.36
C PRO A 117 27.64 -11.27 1.75
N THR A 118 28.38 -12.34 1.47
CA THR A 118 27.98 -13.72 1.82
C THR A 118 27.89 -13.90 3.34
N VAL A 119 26.89 -14.66 3.79
CA VAL A 119 26.72 -15.05 5.19
C VAL A 119 27.66 -16.20 5.59
N PRO A 120 28.34 -16.15 6.77
CA PRO A 120 29.28 -17.20 7.21
C PRO A 120 28.63 -18.56 7.51
N GLU A 121 27.37 -18.52 7.96
CA GLU A 121 26.51 -19.69 7.98
C GLU A 121 26.27 -20.04 6.52
N LYS A 122 26.88 -21.12 5.99
CA LYS A 122 26.47 -21.72 4.71
C LYS A 122 24.96 -21.73 4.72
N SER A 123 24.32 -20.83 3.95
CA SER A 123 22.96 -20.42 4.20
C SER A 123 22.09 -21.66 4.37
N THR A 124 21.28 -21.76 5.44
CA THR A 124 20.32 -22.87 5.61
C THR A 124 19.53 -23.11 4.32
N PHE A 125 19.30 -22.01 3.57
CA PHE A 125 18.81 -21.96 2.20
C PHE A 125 19.45 -22.96 1.23
N THR A 126 20.79 -23.07 1.19
CA THR A 126 21.52 -23.93 0.22
C THR A 126 21.85 -25.31 0.78
N GLN A 127 21.82 -25.51 2.10
CA GLN A 127 22.18 -26.78 2.72
C GLN A 127 21.18 -27.89 2.41
N ASN A 128 19.88 -27.59 2.44
CA ASN A 128 18.83 -28.54 2.10
C ASN A 128 17.76 -27.87 1.23
N TRP A 129 17.93 -27.97 -0.08
CA TRP A 129 17.00 -27.37 -1.04
C TRP A 129 15.56 -27.85 -0.87
N GLU A 130 15.33 -29.10 -0.46
CA GLU A 130 13.97 -29.62 -0.23
C GLU A 130 13.28 -28.96 0.96
N ASP A 131 13.99 -28.67 2.03
CA ASP A 131 13.43 -27.95 3.18
C ASP A 131 13.24 -26.46 2.85
N THR A 132 14.17 -25.89 2.07
CA THR A 132 14.06 -24.51 1.59
C THR A 132 12.81 -24.30 0.75
N LYS A 133 12.51 -25.22 -0.19
CA LYS A 133 11.28 -25.18 -0.99
C LYS A 133 10.03 -25.14 -0.12
N LYS A 134 9.93 -26.01 0.89
CA LYS A 134 8.78 -26.03 1.81
C LYS A 134 8.63 -24.72 2.58
N ALA A 135 9.73 -24.14 3.06
CA ALA A 135 9.70 -22.86 3.76
C ALA A 135 9.27 -21.70 2.83
N LEU A 136 9.69 -21.74 1.56
CA LEU A 136 9.27 -20.79 0.53
C LEU A 136 7.78 -20.95 0.19
N GLU A 137 7.28 -22.18 0.04
CA GLU A 137 5.85 -22.46 -0.16
C GLU A 137 5.00 -21.91 0.99
N GLN A 138 5.38 -22.19 2.24
CA GLN A 138 4.69 -21.67 3.42
C GLN A 138 4.67 -20.15 3.46
N SER A 139 5.79 -19.52 3.09
CA SER A 139 5.87 -18.05 3.01
C SER A 139 4.98 -17.49 1.90
N ALA A 140 4.93 -18.16 0.74
CA ALA A 140 4.07 -17.77 -0.38
C ALA A 140 2.59 -17.85 0.00
N GLU A 141 2.17 -18.95 0.63
CA GLU A 141 0.80 -19.14 1.11
C GLU A 141 0.42 -18.12 2.19
N ALA A 142 1.33 -17.82 3.12
CA ALA A 142 1.07 -16.85 4.17
C ALA A 142 0.91 -15.42 3.64
N VAL A 143 1.66 -15.04 2.60
CA VAL A 143 1.66 -13.67 2.05
C VAL A 143 0.60 -13.49 0.97
N LEU A 144 0.53 -14.41 0.00
CA LEU A 144 -0.34 -14.27 -1.17
C LEU A 144 -1.68 -14.99 -0.97
N GLY A 145 -1.75 -16.03 -0.13
CA GLY A 145 -2.99 -16.75 0.15
C GLY A 145 -3.73 -17.18 -1.11
N ASN A 146 -4.97 -16.73 -1.26
CA ASN A 146 -5.81 -17.05 -2.42
C ASN A 146 -5.32 -16.45 -3.75
N ASN A 147 -4.42 -15.47 -3.68
CA ASN A 147 -3.83 -14.82 -4.84
C ASN A 147 -2.65 -15.63 -5.42
N LEU A 148 -2.14 -16.65 -4.73
CA LEU A 148 -1.11 -17.53 -5.28
C LEU A 148 -1.73 -18.53 -6.27
N GLU A 149 -1.30 -18.48 -7.53
CA GLU A 149 -1.84 -19.35 -8.59
C GLU A 149 -1.00 -20.61 -8.81
N ALA A 150 0.32 -20.44 -8.83
CA ALA A 150 1.29 -21.49 -9.07
C ALA A 150 2.64 -21.11 -8.47
N ILE A 151 3.42 -22.11 -8.06
CA ILE A 151 4.80 -21.95 -7.62
C ILE A 151 5.60 -23.19 -8.04
N ASP A 152 6.83 -22.99 -8.49
CA ASP A 152 7.76 -24.07 -8.82
C ASP A 152 9.21 -23.67 -8.49
N PHE A 153 10.06 -24.69 -8.38
CA PHE A 153 11.41 -24.58 -7.87
C PHE A 153 12.36 -25.47 -8.66
N TYR A 154 13.45 -24.89 -9.15
CA TYR A 154 14.48 -25.64 -9.84
C TYR A 154 15.85 -24.98 -9.72
N THR A 155 16.88 -25.68 -10.15
CA THR A 155 18.24 -25.15 -10.20
C THR A 155 18.72 -25.01 -11.63
N LYS A 156 19.52 -23.98 -11.91
CA LYS A 156 20.26 -23.83 -13.17
C LYS A 156 21.75 -23.73 -12.87
N GLN A 157 22.55 -24.20 -13.82
CA GLN A 157 23.98 -23.95 -13.78
C GLN A 157 24.23 -22.47 -14.09
N GLY A 158 24.90 -21.78 -13.16
CA GLY A 158 25.43 -20.46 -13.39
C GLY A 158 26.71 -20.54 -14.22
N ASN A 159 27.56 -19.54 -14.08
CA ASN A 159 28.87 -19.63 -14.69
C ASN A 159 29.88 -20.30 -13.76
N GLY A 160 30.70 -21.18 -14.34
CA GLY A 160 31.57 -22.08 -13.57
C GLY A 160 30.77 -23.16 -12.84
N GLU A 161 31.11 -23.40 -11.57
CA GLU A 161 30.46 -24.38 -10.68
C GLU A 161 29.33 -23.77 -9.83
N SER A 162 29.00 -22.48 -10.03
CA SER A 162 27.95 -21.81 -9.26
C SER A 162 26.56 -22.38 -9.61
N THR A 163 25.75 -22.62 -8.58
CA THR A 163 24.35 -23.03 -8.73
C THR A 163 23.44 -21.83 -8.55
N ILE A 164 22.51 -21.63 -9.48
CA ILE A 164 21.43 -20.65 -9.37
C ILE A 164 20.20 -21.38 -8.85
N TYR A 165 19.67 -20.94 -7.72
CA TYR A 165 18.42 -21.44 -7.16
C TYR A 165 17.29 -20.58 -7.68
N VAL A 166 16.37 -21.19 -8.43
CA VAL A 166 15.27 -20.48 -9.08
C VAL A 166 13.97 -20.81 -8.39
N VAL A 167 13.23 -19.76 -8.06
CA VAL A 167 11.84 -19.82 -7.61
C VAL A 167 11.02 -19.11 -8.67
N GLU A 168 10.01 -19.76 -9.21
CA GLU A 168 9.07 -19.09 -10.09
C GLU A 168 7.68 -19.24 -9.50
N PHE A 169 6.92 -18.15 -9.53
CA PHE A 169 5.53 -18.20 -9.11
C PHE A 169 4.69 -17.21 -9.91
N ALA A 170 3.40 -17.45 -9.86
CA ALA A 170 2.41 -16.53 -10.38
C ALA A 170 1.46 -16.12 -9.25
N GLY A 171 1.27 -14.82 -9.10
CA GLY A 171 0.23 -14.24 -8.25
C GLY A 171 -0.84 -13.59 -9.13
N SER A 172 -2.10 -13.62 -8.71
CA SER A 172 -3.17 -12.89 -9.39
C SER A 172 -4.08 -12.14 -8.44
N GLN A 173 -4.63 -11.04 -8.94
CA GLN A 173 -5.76 -10.34 -8.33
C GLN A 173 -6.98 -10.43 -9.25
N VAL A 174 -8.03 -9.68 -8.92
CA VAL A 174 -9.22 -9.58 -9.77
C VAL A 174 -8.89 -9.12 -11.20
N ASP A 175 -7.88 -8.28 -11.34
CA ASP A 175 -7.62 -7.55 -12.58
C ASP A 175 -6.31 -7.93 -13.30
N GLY A 176 -5.55 -8.92 -12.82
CA GLY A 176 -4.34 -9.35 -13.53
C GLY A 176 -3.63 -10.54 -12.92
N SER A 177 -2.66 -11.09 -13.65
CA SER A 177 -1.68 -12.06 -13.17
C SER A 177 -0.28 -11.47 -13.29
N TRP A 178 0.59 -11.77 -12.35
CA TRP A 178 1.98 -11.36 -12.32
C TRP A 178 2.84 -12.60 -12.29
N TYR A 179 3.69 -12.73 -13.30
CA TYR A 179 4.68 -13.78 -13.39
C TYR A 179 5.98 -13.31 -12.76
N VAL A 180 6.54 -14.15 -11.92
CA VAL A 180 7.69 -13.79 -11.09
C VAL A 180 8.73 -14.86 -11.25
N THR A 181 9.96 -14.42 -11.54
CA THR A 181 11.13 -15.29 -11.51
C THR A 181 12.10 -14.71 -10.50
N VAL A 182 12.51 -15.52 -9.54
CA VAL A 182 13.50 -15.17 -8.53
C VAL A 182 14.71 -16.07 -8.69
N CYS A 183 15.89 -15.49 -8.78
CA CYS A 183 17.15 -16.23 -8.80
C CYS A 183 18.01 -15.83 -7.61
N TYR A 184 18.44 -16.82 -6.83
CA TYR A 184 19.41 -16.65 -5.77
C TYR A 184 20.75 -17.27 -6.17
N CYS A 185 21.81 -16.47 -6.10
CA CYS A 185 23.19 -16.86 -6.36
C CYS A 185 23.99 -16.70 -5.08
N PHE A 186 24.72 -17.73 -4.67
CA PHE A 186 25.57 -17.70 -3.48
C PHE A 186 27.04 -17.93 -3.90
N GLY A 187 27.82 -16.86 -3.92
CA GLY A 187 29.26 -16.89 -4.15
C GLY A 187 30.05 -16.88 -2.84
N ASP A 188 31.38 -16.84 -2.96
CA ASP A 188 32.29 -16.94 -1.81
C ASP A 188 32.29 -15.64 -0.98
N ASN A 189 32.26 -14.49 -1.64
CA ASN A 189 32.28 -13.15 -1.01
C ASN A 189 30.93 -12.45 -1.12
N TYR A 190 30.18 -12.69 -2.21
CA TYR A 190 28.88 -12.08 -2.43
C TYR A 190 27.78 -13.10 -2.74
N MET A 191 26.61 -12.81 -2.19
CA MET A 191 25.35 -13.39 -2.60
C MET A 191 24.54 -12.35 -3.38
N ALA A 192 23.77 -12.80 -4.35
CA ALA A 192 22.93 -11.95 -5.19
C ALA A 192 21.52 -12.53 -5.30
N GLU A 193 20.53 -11.65 -5.30
CA GLU A 193 19.13 -11.96 -5.60
C GLU A 193 18.68 -11.13 -6.80
N PHE A 194 18.00 -11.80 -7.72
CA PHE A 194 17.41 -11.20 -8.92
C PHE A 194 15.93 -11.54 -8.90
N ILE A 195 15.07 -10.54 -8.78
CA ILE A 195 13.62 -10.69 -8.69
C ILE A 195 13.03 -9.99 -9.91
N GLY A 196 12.65 -10.76 -10.92
CA GLY A 196 11.88 -10.27 -12.06
C GLY A 196 10.40 -10.36 -11.78
N VAL A 197 9.66 -9.30 -12.13
CA VAL A 197 8.20 -9.24 -12.07
C VAL A 197 7.71 -8.81 -13.46
N ASN A 198 6.78 -9.55 -14.05
CA ASN A 198 6.20 -9.21 -15.35
C ASN A 198 4.69 -9.54 -15.37
N PRO A 199 3.80 -8.58 -15.65
CA PRO A 199 2.35 -8.82 -15.67
C PRO A 199 1.83 -9.54 -16.93
N TYR A 200 2.66 -9.76 -17.95
CA TYR A 200 2.20 -10.26 -19.25
C TYR A 200 2.91 -11.51 -19.76
N SER A 201 4.19 -11.70 -19.42
CA SER A 201 4.99 -12.79 -20.00
C SER A 201 5.90 -13.46 -18.97
N ALA A 202 5.57 -14.71 -18.63
CA ALA A 202 6.42 -15.57 -17.81
C ALA A 202 7.77 -15.88 -18.48
N ALA A 203 7.76 -16.14 -19.79
CA ALA A 203 8.96 -16.48 -20.54
C ALA A 203 9.95 -15.30 -20.58
N ASP A 204 9.45 -14.09 -20.83
CA ASP A 204 10.28 -12.87 -20.85
C ASP A 204 10.80 -12.50 -19.46
N CYS A 205 9.96 -12.62 -18.42
CA CYS A 205 10.36 -12.48 -17.02
C CYS A 205 11.53 -13.41 -16.68
N ARG A 206 11.40 -14.70 -17.04
CA ARG A 206 12.43 -15.70 -16.80
C ARG A 206 13.71 -15.37 -17.55
N GLU A 207 13.61 -15.06 -18.83
CA GLU A 207 14.78 -14.82 -19.68
C GLU A 207 15.62 -13.65 -19.15
N ILE A 208 14.97 -12.54 -18.79
CA ILE A 208 15.63 -11.36 -18.18
C ILE A 208 16.29 -11.74 -16.86
N THR A 209 15.54 -12.38 -15.96
CA THR A 209 16.00 -12.63 -14.58
C THR A 209 17.10 -13.69 -14.53
N VAL A 210 16.87 -14.83 -15.16
CA VAL A 210 17.85 -15.92 -15.23
C VAL A 210 19.06 -15.51 -16.07
N GLY A 211 18.87 -14.70 -17.12
CA GLY A 211 19.97 -14.14 -17.91
C GLY A 211 20.90 -13.27 -17.07
N ALA A 212 20.33 -12.35 -16.28
CA ALA A 212 21.07 -11.52 -15.35
C ALA A 212 21.79 -12.37 -14.29
N ALA A 213 21.08 -13.30 -13.65
CA ALA A 213 21.66 -14.19 -12.65
C ALA A 213 22.80 -15.07 -13.21
N ARG A 214 22.67 -15.60 -14.43
CA ARG A 214 23.74 -16.35 -15.11
C ARG A 214 24.97 -15.49 -15.34
N SER A 215 24.80 -14.22 -15.71
CA SER A 215 25.91 -13.33 -15.98
C SER A 215 26.64 -12.81 -14.73
N PHE A 216 26.07 -13.00 -13.54
CA PHE A 216 26.65 -12.56 -12.28
C PHE A 216 28.05 -13.12 -12.04
N ARG A 217 28.99 -12.26 -11.63
CA ARG A 217 30.37 -12.61 -11.28
C ARG A 217 30.86 -11.83 -10.08
N GLU A 218 31.68 -12.50 -9.29
CA GLU A 218 32.58 -11.87 -8.33
C GLU A 218 33.88 -11.49 -9.03
N LEU A 219 34.36 -10.27 -8.78
CA LEU A 219 35.51 -9.67 -9.44
C LEU A 219 36.69 -9.42 -8.48
N GLY A 220 36.51 -9.76 -7.20
CA GLY A 220 37.60 -9.92 -6.24
C GLY A 220 37.93 -8.69 -5.39
N LYS A 221 37.31 -7.52 -5.61
CA LYS A 221 37.42 -6.38 -4.69
C LYS A 221 36.35 -6.37 -3.61
N ALA A 222 36.60 -5.63 -2.54
CA ALA A 222 35.61 -5.32 -1.51
C ALA A 222 34.57 -4.32 -2.06
N GLY A 223 33.30 -4.66 -1.92
CA GLY A 223 32.14 -3.84 -2.29
C GLY A 223 31.82 -2.84 -1.20
N GLN A 224 30.96 -1.88 -1.53
CA GLN A 224 30.64 -0.75 -0.62
C GLN A 224 29.44 -0.99 0.29
N ARG A 225 28.79 -2.16 0.23
CA ARG A 225 27.61 -2.43 1.06
C ARG A 225 27.98 -3.00 2.42
N GLU A 226 27.60 -2.26 3.46
CA GLU A 226 27.67 -2.69 4.86
C GLU A 226 26.32 -3.30 5.29
N GLY A 227 26.35 -4.48 5.92
CA GLY A 227 25.18 -5.12 6.49
C GLY A 227 24.73 -6.39 5.76
N VAL A 228 24.28 -7.35 6.55
CA VAL A 228 23.91 -8.71 6.12
C VAL A 228 22.40 -8.91 6.03
N LYS A 229 21.61 -8.05 6.68
CA LYS A 229 20.15 -8.17 6.71
C LYS A 229 19.52 -7.44 5.52
N ALA A 230 18.60 -8.11 4.85
CA ALA A 230 17.61 -7.44 4.02
C ALA A 230 16.65 -6.68 4.95
N GLN A 231 16.47 -5.39 4.72
CA GLN A 231 15.41 -4.62 5.36
C GLN A 231 14.22 -4.62 4.43
N GLY A 232 13.00 -4.67 4.97
CA GLY A 232 11.86 -4.48 4.09
C GLY A 232 10.52 -5.13 4.43
N MET A 233 9.65 -5.15 3.41
CA MET A 233 8.29 -5.64 3.39
C MET A 233 8.24 -7.14 3.71
N GLY A 234 7.26 -7.54 4.54
CA GLY A 234 7.00 -8.94 4.82
C GLY A 234 8.11 -9.69 5.58
N GLN A 235 8.95 -8.99 6.36
CA GLN A 235 10.05 -9.59 7.12
C GLN A 235 9.62 -10.25 8.44
N GLU A 236 8.42 -9.96 8.97
CA GLU A 236 7.99 -10.39 10.31
C GLU A 236 7.98 -11.91 10.51
N ASN A 237 7.79 -12.69 9.44
CA ASN A 237 7.80 -14.16 9.45
C ASN A 237 8.68 -14.76 8.35
N TRP A 238 9.61 -13.98 7.80
CA TRP A 238 10.46 -14.43 6.69
C TRP A 238 11.66 -15.25 7.22
N PRO A 239 11.84 -16.51 6.79
CA PRO A 239 12.88 -17.39 7.33
C PRO A 239 14.31 -17.02 6.91
N TYR A 240 14.48 -16.13 5.92
CA TYR A 240 15.78 -15.78 5.34
C TYR A 240 16.09 -14.29 5.49
N PRO A 241 16.43 -13.79 6.69
CA PRO A 241 16.54 -12.36 6.98
C PRO A 241 17.64 -11.61 6.21
N TYR A 242 18.46 -12.33 5.42
CA TYR A 242 19.50 -11.79 4.53
C TYR A 242 19.05 -11.68 3.06
N LEU A 243 17.84 -12.16 2.73
CA LEU A 243 17.18 -12.06 1.43
C LEU A 243 15.89 -11.24 1.56
N HIS A 244 15.46 -10.57 0.49
CA HIS A 244 14.11 -10.00 0.49
C HIS A 244 13.06 -11.10 0.38
N ASN A 245 11.86 -10.81 0.89
CA ASN A 245 10.70 -11.67 0.72
C ASN A 245 10.07 -11.38 -0.67
N PRO A 246 10.28 -12.24 -1.69
CA PRO A 246 9.80 -11.96 -3.03
C PRO A 246 8.28 -11.95 -3.12
N PHE A 247 7.58 -12.66 -2.23
CA PHE A 247 6.13 -12.72 -2.19
C PHE A 247 5.53 -11.38 -1.73
N ALA A 248 6.19 -10.71 -0.78
CA ALA A 248 5.77 -9.38 -0.31
C ALA A 248 6.05 -8.29 -1.37
N ILE A 249 7.18 -8.39 -2.07
CA ILE A 249 7.49 -7.53 -3.21
C ILE A 249 6.43 -7.68 -4.30
N VAL A 250 6.03 -8.91 -4.61
CA VAL A 250 5.03 -9.16 -5.65
C VAL A 250 3.66 -8.69 -5.21
N ALA A 251 3.26 -8.87 -3.95
CA ALA A 251 2.04 -8.26 -3.43
C ALA A 251 2.03 -6.74 -3.64
N TYR A 252 3.15 -6.05 -3.34
CA TYR A 252 3.30 -4.62 -3.62
C TYR A 252 3.11 -4.29 -5.10
N TYR A 253 3.71 -5.05 -6.02
CA TYR A 253 3.54 -4.83 -7.47
C TYR A 253 2.13 -5.19 -7.97
N MET A 254 1.49 -6.19 -7.37
CA MET A 254 0.09 -6.52 -7.66
C MET A 254 -0.84 -5.36 -7.30
N ASP A 255 -0.54 -4.64 -6.21
CA ASP A 255 -1.28 -3.45 -5.80
C ASP A 255 -0.90 -2.20 -6.64
N ALA A 256 0.39 -2.01 -6.91
CA ALA A 256 0.91 -0.83 -7.62
C ALA A 256 0.68 -0.85 -9.14
N GLU A 257 0.77 -2.03 -9.76
CA GLU A 257 0.66 -2.23 -11.22
C GLU A 257 -0.67 -2.88 -11.62
N ALA A 258 -1.65 -2.99 -10.71
CA ALA A 258 -3.01 -3.41 -11.05
C ALA A 258 -3.50 -2.57 -12.24
N PRO A 259 -3.93 -3.19 -13.35
CA PRO A 259 -4.22 -2.44 -14.56
C PRO A 259 -5.30 -1.40 -14.28
N HIS A 260 -5.12 -0.21 -14.85
CA HIS A 260 -6.08 0.90 -14.77
C HIS A 260 -7.47 0.56 -15.35
N PHE A 261 -7.64 -0.63 -15.94
CA PHE A 261 -8.88 -1.05 -16.58
C PHE A 261 -9.41 -2.32 -15.90
N PRO A 262 -10.71 -2.36 -15.59
CA PRO A 262 -11.33 -3.49 -14.92
C PRO A 262 -11.34 -4.73 -15.83
N SER A 263 -11.26 -5.92 -15.22
CA SER A 263 -11.52 -7.21 -15.89
C SER A 263 -12.85 -7.21 -16.68
N LEU A 264 -13.05 -8.13 -17.62
CA LEU A 264 -14.33 -8.26 -18.37
C LEU A 264 -15.56 -8.44 -17.45
N GLU A 265 -15.39 -9.15 -16.33
CA GLU A 265 -16.43 -9.32 -15.31
C GLU A 265 -16.70 -8.00 -14.57
N ARG A 266 -15.66 -7.27 -14.17
CA ARG A 266 -15.83 -5.97 -13.52
C ARG A 266 -16.37 -4.93 -14.48
N SER A 267 -15.93 -4.94 -15.74
CA SER A 267 -16.43 -4.13 -16.86
C SER A 267 -17.94 -4.28 -17.07
N ALA A 268 -18.51 -5.46 -16.80
CA ALA A 268 -19.95 -5.69 -16.89
C ALA A 268 -20.75 -4.92 -15.80
N SER A 269 -20.08 -4.53 -14.72
CA SER A 269 -20.63 -3.74 -13.60
C SER A 269 -19.99 -2.35 -13.48
N ASP A 270 -19.06 -2.01 -14.38
CA ASP A 270 -18.37 -0.73 -14.35
C ASP A 270 -19.24 0.33 -15.02
N TYR A 271 -19.26 1.51 -14.43
CA TYR A 271 -20.08 2.60 -14.90
C TYR A 271 -19.31 3.91 -14.76
N GLU A 272 -19.64 4.87 -15.62
CA GLU A 272 -19.12 6.21 -15.48
C GLU A 272 -19.76 6.87 -14.26
N ILE A 273 -18.94 7.34 -13.33
CA ILE A 273 -19.37 8.09 -12.16
C ILE A 273 -19.94 9.43 -12.62
N LYS A 274 -21.18 9.71 -12.21
CA LYS A 274 -21.86 10.98 -12.46
C LYS A 274 -21.80 11.83 -11.21
N TRP A 275 -20.70 12.57 -11.08
CA TRP A 275 -20.41 13.44 -9.93
C TRP A 275 -21.52 14.47 -9.70
N LYS A 276 -22.02 14.50 -8.47
CA LYS A 276 -22.99 15.48 -7.98
C LYS A 276 -22.28 16.74 -7.47
N ASP A 277 -21.07 16.59 -6.96
CA ASP A 277 -20.23 17.62 -6.40
C ASP A 277 -18.99 17.88 -7.25
N LYS A 278 -18.87 19.12 -7.74
CA LYS A 278 -17.74 19.49 -8.59
C LYS A 278 -16.41 19.53 -7.83
N GLY A 279 -16.43 19.87 -6.54
CA GLY A 279 -15.25 19.89 -5.69
C GLY A 279 -14.70 18.49 -5.47
N ILE A 280 -15.57 17.52 -5.14
CA ILE A 280 -15.18 16.10 -5.04
C ILE A 280 -14.64 15.59 -6.38
N GLU A 281 -15.34 15.87 -7.50
CA GLU A 281 -14.84 15.46 -8.82
C GLU A 281 -13.44 16.00 -9.10
N THR A 282 -13.19 17.28 -8.84
CA THR A 282 -11.88 17.89 -9.09
C THR A 282 -10.79 17.26 -8.23
N ILE A 283 -11.07 16.99 -6.95
CA ILE A 283 -10.15 16.29 -6.04
C ILE A 283 -9.81 14.91 -6.58
N VAL A 284 -10.83 14.11 -6.91
CA VAL A 284 -10.66 12.74 -7.38
C VAL A 284 -9.89 12.72 -8.71
N ARG A 285 -10.24 13.58 -9.66
CA ARG A 285 -9.51 13.67 -10.93
C ARG A 285 -8.04 14.03 -10.74
N ALA A 286 -7.73 14.94 -9.83
CA ALA A 286 -6.34 15.30 -9.52
C ALA A 286 -5.56 14.10 -8.94
N LEU A 287 -6.19 13.32 -8.05
CA LEU A 287 -5.59 12.11 -7.47
C LEU A 287 -5.45 10.97 -8.47
N LEU A 288 -6.34 10.90 -9.45
CA LEU A 288 -6.27 9.92 -10.55
C LEU A 288 -5.37 10.37 -11.71
N GLU A 289 -4.86 11.60 -11.72
CA GLU A 289 -4.18 12.23 -12.86
C GLU A 289 -5.04 12.21 -14.15
N LYS A 290 -6.35 12.43 -13.99
CA LYS A 290 -7.34 12.27 -15.06
C LYS A 290 -8.05 13.57 -15.39
N ASP A 291 -7.31 14.45 -16.07
CA ASP A 291 -7.77 15.80 -16.45
C ASP A 291 -8.94 15.80 -17.45
N SER A 292 -9.14 14.71 -18.20
CA SER A 292 -10.24 14.58 -19.17
C SER A 292 -10.76 13.14 -19.27
N GLY A 293 -11.92 12.98 -19.89
CA GLY A 293 -12.59 11.68 -20.04
C GLY A 293 -13.42 11.25 -18.83
N PRO A 294 -14.15 10.13 -18.94
CA PRO A 294 -15.00 9.62 -17.87
C PRO A 294 -14.15 9.10 -16.71
N VAL A 295 -14.54 9.42 -15.47
CA VAL A 295 -14.06 8.67 -14.29
C VAL A 295 -15.01 7.50 -14.10
N MET A 296 -14.48 6.30 -14.04
CA MET A 296 -15.22 5.05 -13.94
C MET A 296 -15.24 4.57 -12.50
N SER A 297 -16.24 3.78 -12.11
CA SER A 297 -16.33 3.18 -10.77
C SER A 297 -15.08 2.35 -10.45
N SER A 298 -14.54 1.66 -11.45
CA SER A 298 -13.29 0.89 -11.37
C SER A 298 -12.05 1.73 -11.07
N ASP A 299 -12.03 3.02 -11.43
CA ASP A 299 -10.91 3.92 -11.10
C ASP A 299 -10.76 4.08 -9.58
N LEU A 300 -11.81 3.81 -8.79
CA LEU A 300 -11.81 3.97 -7.33
C LEU A 300 -11.58 2.67 -6.54
N ASP A 301 -11.66 1.50 -7.18
CA ASP A 301 -11.72 0.21 -6.50
C ASP A 301 -10.48 -0.07 -5.63
N ARG A 302 -9.30 0.40 -6.05
CA ARG A 302 -8.02 0.17 -5.34
C ARG A 302 -7.80 1.05 -4.11
N TYR A 303 -8.65 2.05 -3.89
CA TYR A 303 -8.41 3.04 -2.85
C TYR A 303 -9.29 2.77 -1.64
N GLU A 304 -8.65 2.28 -0.59
CA GLU A 304 -9.29 2.03 0.70
C GLU A 304 -9.20 3.25 1.64
N SER A 305 -8.45 4.28 1.25
CA SER A 305 -8.33 5.52 2.01
C SER A 305 -8.64 6.74 1.14
N PHE A 306 -9.32 7.72 1.74
CA PHE A 306 -9.59 9.02 1.13
C PHE A 306 -9.39 10.11 2.18
N TYR A 307 -8.61 11.12 1.81
CA TYR A 307 -8.20 12.20 2.69
C TYR A 307 -8.46 13.55 2.02
N VAL A 308 -9.14 14.45 2.73
CA VAL A 308 -9.28 15.87 2.36
C VAL A 308 -9.14 16.71 3.62
N VAL A 309 -8.08 17.50 3.69
CA VAL A 309 -7.81 18.40 4.84
C VAL A 309 -7.53 19.82 4.40
N GLY A 310 -8.39 20.74 4.84
CA GLY A 310 -8.38 22.14 4.44
C GLY A 310 -7.53 23.08 5.31
N TRP A 311 -6.69 22.56 6.20
CA TRP A 311 -6.01 23.38 7.20
C TRP A 311 -4.60 23.84 6.79
N LEU A 312 -4.45 24.46 5.61
CA LEU A 312 -3.19 25.12 5.20
C LEU A 312 -3.41 26.44 4.42
N GLY A 313 -4.45 27.21 4.77
CA GLY A 313 -4.71 28.52 4.15
C GLY A 313 -5.34 28.39 2.77
N ASP A 314 -4.56 28.62 1.71
CA ASP A 314 -5.02 28.67 0.31
C ASP A 314 -5.01 27.30 -0.39
N PHE A 315 -4.82 26.19 0.34
CA PHE A 315 -4.69 24.85 -0.22
C PHE A 315 -5.43 23.79 0.61
N TYR A 316 -5.93 22.76 -0.07
CA TYR A 316 -6.30 21.48 0.52
C TYR A 316 -5.15 20.50 0.35
N ARG A 317 -4.82 19.77 1.41
CA ARG A 317 -4.04 18.53 1.29
C ARG A 317 -5.02 17.40 1.06
N ILE A 318 -4.82 16.65 -0.02
CA ILE A 318 -5.70 15.59 -0.47
C ILE A 318 -4.93 14.30 -0.69
N GLY A 319 -5.61 13.15 -0.60
CA GLY A 319 -4.95 11.87 -0.84
C GLY A 319 -5.89 10.68 -1.02
N MET A 320 -5.34 9.66 -1.67
CA MET A 320 -5.93 8.34 -1.90
C MET A 320 -4.81 7.28 -1.87
N GLY A 321 -4.89 6.30 -0.96
CA GLY A 321 -3.80 5.35 -0.74
C GLY A 321 -2.50 6.08 -0.32
N ASP A 322 -1.39 5.72 -0.95
CA ASP A 322 -0.08 6.35 -0.71
C ASP A 322 0.09 7.70 -1.43
N ARG A 323 -0.88 8.08 -2.28
CA ARG A 323 -0.82 9.31 -3.03
C ARG A 323 -1.33 10.47 -2.18
N MET A 324 -0.47 11.47 -1.98
CA MET A 324 -0.79 12.72 -1.30
C MET A 324 -0.37 13.91 -2.16
N MET A 325 -1.20 14.94 -2.26
CA MET A 325 -0.86 16.18 -2.94
C MET A 325 -1.55 17.39 -2.32
N GLU A 326 -1.08 18.58 -2.67
CA GLU A 326 -1.71 19.85 -2.30
C GLU A 326 -2.37 20.46 -3.54
N ILE A 327 -3.61 20.93 -3.39
CA ILE A 327 -4.34 21.63 -4.46
C ILE A 327 -4.86 22.98 -3.94
N PRO A 328 -4.83 24.04 -4.76
CA PRO A 328 -5.36 25.34 -4.34
C PRO A 328 -6.83 25.23 -3.93
N SER A 329 -7.20 25.76 -2.76
CA SER A 329 -8.57 25.81 -2.27
C SER A 329 -9.45 26.77 -3.08
N GLY A 330 -8.83 27.75 -3.75
CA GLY A 330 -9.48 28.71 -4.62
C GLY A 330 -10.25 28.01 -5.76
N GLY A 331 -11.57 28.16 -5.77
CA GLY A 331 -12.46 27.55 -6.77
C GLY A 331 -12.89 26.12 -6.47
N LEU A 332 -12.36 25.49 -5.41
CA LEU A 332 -12.85 24.22 -4.90
C LEU A 332 -13.95 24.47 -3.88
N THR A 333 -15.19 24.20 -4.28
CA THR A 333 -16.33 24.25 -3.38
C THR A 333 -16.96 22.88 -3.32
N ILE A 334 -16.77 22.22 -2.17
CA ILE A 334 -17.46 20.99 -1.83
C ILE A 334 -18.79 21.41 -1.20
N ARG A 335 -19.91 20.93 -1.74
CA ARG A 335 -21.29 21.22 -1.33
C ARG A 335 -22.03 20.02 -0.78
N THR A 336 -21.69 18.81 -1.22
CA THR A 336 -22.28 17.56 -0.75
C THR A 336 -21.24 16.44 -0.66
N LEU A 337 -21.50 15.46 0.20
CA LEU A 337 -20.70 14.24 0.38
C LEU A 337 -21.32 13.02 -0.30
N GLU A 338 -22.40 13.19 -1.08
CA GLU A 338 -23.10 12.08 -1.74
C GLU A 338 -22.19 11.25 -2.65
N ASP A 339 -21.23 11.88 -3.33
CA ASP A 339 -20.29 11.19 -4.22
C ASP A 339 -19.28 10.31 -3.47
N LEU A 340 -19.16 10.43 -2.14
CA LEU A 340 -18.31 9.51 -1.37
C LEU A 340 -18.84 8.08 -1.41
N GLN A 341 -20.13 7.87 -1.72
CA GLN A 341 -20.71 6.54 -1.89
C GLN A 341 -20.12 5.76 -3.08
N GLU A 342 -19.45 6.44 -4.00
CA GLU A 342 -18.74 5.81 -5.13
C GLU A 342 -17.48 5.06 -4.66
N PHE A 343 -16.97 5.33 -3.45
CA PHE A 343 -15.82 4.66 -2.86
C PHE A 343 -16.25 3.35 -2.16
N GLY A 344 -16.61 2.34 -2.96
CA GLY A 344 -17.15 1.06 -2.45
C GLY A 344 -16.20 0.21 -1.57
N ASN A 345 -14.92 0.55 -1.56
CA ASN A 345 -13.87 -0.15 -0.78
C ASN A 345 -13.26 0.71 0.33
N LEU A 346 -13.86 1.86 0.66
CA LEU A 346 -13.29 2.76 1.66
C LEU A 346 -13.29 2.14 3.08
N VAL A 347 -12.10 2.03 3.66
CA VAL A 347 -11.82 1.55 5.03
C VAL A 347 -11.43 2.72 5.94
N SER A 348 -10.77 3.74 5.39
CA SER A 348 -10.32 4.92 6.13
C SER A 348 -10.77 6.22 5.46
N LEU A 349 -11.42 7.09 6.22
CA LEU A 349 -11.83 8.42 5.75
C LEU A 349 -11.31 9.49 6.72
N THR A 350 -10.55 10.43 6.19
CA THR A 350 -10.27 11.69 6.88
C THR A 350 -10.85 12.85 6.09
N PHE A 351 -11.75 13.61 6.70
CA PHE A 351 -12.43 14.69 6.00
C PHE A 351 -12.60 15.90 6.92
N GLU A 352 -11.90 16.98 6.58
CA GLU A 352 -11.90 18.23 7.35
C GLU A 352 -12.44 19.38 6.51
N VAL A 353 -13.75 19.61 6.60
CA VAL A 353 -14.43 20.73 5.94
C VAL A 353 -15.48 21.30 6.89
N ARG A 354 -15.15 22.45 7.47
CA ARG A 354 -15.86 23.06 8.63
C ARG A 354 -17.24 23.65 8.32
N ASP A 355 -17.62 23.70 7.05
CA ASP A 355 -18.90 24.28 6.62
C ASP A 355 -20.01 23.23 6.42
N PHE A 356 -19.70 21.94 6.60
CA PHE A 356 -20.65 20.85 6.40
C PHE A 356 -21.51 20.55 7.62
N THR A 357 -22.82 20.53 7.41
CA THR A 357 -23.80 20.11 8.42
C THR A 357 -24.51 18.81 8.07
N ASP A 358 -24.73 18.55 6.78
CA ASP A 358 -25.25 17.28 6.31
C ASP A 358 -24.11 16.30 5.99
N VAL A 359 -23.92 15.35 6.91
CA VAL A 359 -22.97 14.22 6.78
C VAL A 359 -23.70 12.89 6.64
N SER A 360 -25.02 12.91 6.44
CA SER A 360 -25.82 11.70 6.28
C SER A 360 -25.35 10.77 5.13
N PRO A 361 -24.74 11.27 4.02
CA PRO A 361 -24.24 10.38 2.98
C PRO A 361 -23.15 9.40 3.45
N LEU A 362 -22.43 9.71 4.53
CA LEU A 362 -21.38 8.85 5.09
C LEU A 362 -21.94 7.51 5.59
N SER A 363 -23.22 7.43 5.94
CA SER A 363 -23.87 6.18 6.37
C SER A 363 -23.86 5.06 5.31
N GLY A 364 -23.60 5.39 4.04
CA GLY A 364 -23.43 4.41 2.97
C GLY A 364 -22.08 3.65 3.03
N LEU A 365 -21.10 4.14 3.78
CA LEU A 365 -19.72 3.64 3.79
C LEU A 365 -19.53 2.48 4.77
N LYS A 366 -20.15 1.34 4.45
CA LYS A 366 -20.31 0.17 5.35
C LYS A 366 -19.01 -0.53 5.75
N LYS A 367 -17.92 -0.31 5.02
CA LYS A 367 -16.60 -0.91 5.26
C LYS A 367 -15.67 -0.02 6.09
N LEU A 368 -16.10 1.19 6.46
CA LEU A 368 -15.28 2.10 7.25
C LEU A 368 -14.93 1.48 8.60
N LYS A 369 -13.63 1.51 8.89
CA LYS A 369 -13.02 1.16 10.18
C LYS A 369 -12.47 2.39 10.88
N TYR A 370 -11.93 3.34 10.12
CA TYR A 370 -11.29 4.54 10.65
C TYR A 370 -11.98 5.78 10.10
N LEU A 371 -12.54 6.60 11.00
CA LEU A 371 -13.24 7.82 10.63
C LEU A 371 -12.69 9.01 11.40
N ASN A 372 -12.06 9.93 10.68
CA ASN A 372 -11.61 11.22 11.19
C ASN A 372 -12.39 12.35 10.53
N LEU A 373 -13.17 13.09 11.29
CA LEU A 373 -14.03 14.16 10.79
C LEU A 373 -13.83 15.46 11.57
N MET A 374 -13.64 16.55 10.83
CA MET A 374 -13.83 17.92 11.34
C MET A 374 -14.86 18.62 10.45
N VAL A 375 -16.09 18.71 10.96
CA VAL A 375 -17.23 19.29 10.23
C VAL A 375 -17.82 20.46 11.02
N SER A 376 -18.91 21.03 10.54
CA SER A 376 -19.49 22.21 11.17
C SER A 376 -19.89 21.95 12.62
N PRO A 377 -19.62 22.90 13.54
CA PRO A 377 -20.09 22.81 14.92
C PRO A 377 -21.64 22.84 15.04
N LYS A 378 -22.35 23.11 13.93
CA LYS A 378 -23.82 23.04 13.83
C LYS A 378 -24.36 21.62 13.61
N LEU A 379 -23.50 20.61 13.49
CA LEU A 379 -23.93 19.21 13.44
C LEU A 379 -24.78 18.87 14.68
N SER A 380 -25.98 18.34 14.46
CA SER A 380 -27.00 18.19 15.51
C SER A 380 -27.19 16.75 16.01
N ASN A 381 -26.71 15.76 15.28
CA ASN A 381 -26.79 14.34 15.66
C ASN A 381 -25.63 13.54 15.05
N LEU A 382 -25.50 12.29 15.48
CA LEU A 382 -24.49 11.34 15.02
C LEU A 382 -25.10 10.16 14.21
N ASP A 383 -26.32 10.30 13.70
CA ASP A 383 -27.10 9.19 13.13
C ASP A 383 -26.41 8.53 11.93
N PHE A 384 -25.51 9.25 11.25
CA PHE A 384 -24.70 8.73 10.15
C PHE A 384 -23.83 7.54 10.56
N LEU A 385 -23.47 7.40 11.85
CA LEU A 385 -22.69 6.28 12.37
C LEU A 385 -23.45 4.94 12.34
N ASN A 386 -24.79 4.95 12.31
CA ASN A 386 -25.61 3.72 12.23
C ASN A 386 -25.29 2.85 11.00
N GLY A 387 -24.72 3.45 9.95
CA GLY A 387 -24.32 2.74 8.74
C GLY A 387 -22.95 2.06 8.78
N MET A 388 -22.21 2.18 9.89
CA MET A 388 -20.79 1.80 10.00
C MET A 388 -20.56 0.71 11.07
N PRO A 389 -21.09 -0.52 10.90
CA PRO A 389 -21.01 -1.58 11.92
C PRO A 389 -19.58 -2.08 12.18
N GLN A 390 -18.65 -1.77 11.28
CA GLN A 390 -17.24 -2.16 11.37
C GLN A 390 -16.35 -1.05 11.91
N LEU A 391 -16.92 0.09 12.37
CA LEU A 391 -16.11 1.21 12.82
C LEU A 391 -15.31 0.83 14.07
N GLU A 392 -13.99 0.95 13.98
CA GLU A 392 -13.03 0.65 15.04
C GLU A 392 -12.54 1.94 15.71
N GLU A 393 -12.39 3.02 14.95
CA GLU A 393 -11.92 4.31 15.46
C GLU A 393 -12.77 5.47 14.95
N LEU A 394 -13.23 6.31 15.89
CA LEU A 394 -13.89 7.58 15.61
C LEU A 394 -13.10 8.73 16.21
N MET A 395 -12.64 9.64 15.36
CA MET A 395 -12.02 10.89 15.77
C MET A 395 -12.82 12.08 15.22
N MET A 396 -13.42 12.85 16.11
CA MET A 396 -14.11 14.09 15.80
C MET A 396 -13.48 15.22 16.63
N TRP A 397 -12.37 15.74 16.13
CA TRP A 397 -11.48 16.67 16.83
C TRP A 397 -11.44 18.04 16.13
N GLY A 398 -10.84 19.04 16.78
CA GLY A 398 -10.66 20.38 16.23
C GLY A 398 -11.87 21.33 16.37
N GLU A 399 -13.08 20.80 16.53
CA GLU A 399 -14.32 21.57 16.76
C GLU A 399 -15.12 20.98 17.93
N SER A 400 -16.05 21.77 18.48
CA SER A 400 -17.01 21.31 19.50
C SER A 400 -18.42 21.19 18.91
N TYR A 401 -19.18 20.17 19.31
CA TYR A 401 -20.52 19.90 18.76
C TYR A 401 -21.60 20.09 19.83
N PRO A 402 -22.00 21.35 20.15
CA PRO A 402 -22.92 21.65 21.24
C PRO A 402 -24.36 21.21 20.99
N GLU A 403 -24.79 21.06 19.73
CA GLU A 403 -26.16 20.68 19.38
C GLU A 403 -26.43 19.17 19.57
N ILE A 404 -25.38 18.35 19.66
CA ILE A 404 -25.50 16.91 19.91
C ILE A 404 -25.86 16.69 21.37
N LYS A 405 -27.07 16.16 21.60
CA LYS A 405 -27.61 15.83 22.92
C LYS A 405 -27.83 14.34 23.14
N ASP A 406 -27.83 13.57 22.07
CA ASP A 406 -28.05 12.12 22.07
C ASP A 406 -26.82 11.42 21.48
N ILE A 407 -26.36 10.39 22.19
CA ILE A 407 -25.23 9.54 21.82
C ILE A 407 -25.63 8.05 21.86
N SER A 408 -26.92 7.74 21.84
CA SER A 408 -27.42 6.36 21.81
C SER A 408 -26.95 5.59 20.58
N VAL A 409 -26.52 6.28 19.51
CA VAL A 409 -25.96 5.67 18.30
C VAL A 409 -24.76 4.76 18.58
N PHE A 410 -24.02 5.01 19.66
CA PHE A 410 -22.90 4.14 20.03
C PHE A 410 -23.35 2.77 20.53
N GLN A 411 -24.60 2.61 20.96
CA GLN A 411 -25.10 1.35 21.49
C GLN A 411 -24.98 0.22 20.44
N GLY A 412 -24.23 -0.83 20.78
CA GLY A 412 -24.01 -1.98 19.89
C GLY A 412 -22.94 -1.76 18.82
N MET A 413 -22.15 -0.67 18.89
CA MET A 413 -20.95 -0.51 18.08
C MET A 413 -19.81 -1.38 18.64
N ASP A 414 -20.00 -2.71 18.59
CA ASP A 414 -19.13 -3.69 19.26
C ASP A 414 -17.69 -3.68 18.71
N SER A 415 -17.47 -3.21 17.48
CA SER A 415 -16.14 -3.10 16.86
C SER A 415 -15.32 -1.91 17.37
N LEU A 416 -15.94 -0.95 18.05
CA LEU A 416 -15.33 0.34 18.39
C LEU A 416 -14.29 0.19 19.50
N ARG A 417 -13.06 0.59 19.20
CA ARG A 417 -11.88 0.52 20.08
C ARG A 417 -11.45 1.88 20.60
N SER A 418 -11.62 2.92 19.79
CA SER A 418 -11.16 4.27 20.11
C SER A 418 -12.20 5.33 19.75
N VAL A 419 -12.51 6.20 20.70
CA VAL A 419 -13.39 7.36 20.49
C VAL A 419 -12.70 8.61 21.02
N MET A 420 -12.59 9.62 20.16
CA MET A 420 -12.19 10.97 20.53
C MET A 420 -13.22 11.98 20.03
N ILE A 421 -13.91 12.69 20.93
CA ILE A 421 -14.98 13.62 20.54
C ILE A 421 -15.22 14.73 21.58
N ILE A 422 -15.66 15.92 21.10
CA ILE A 422 -15.98 17.08 21.95
C ILE A 422 -17.49 17.35 21.92
N LEU A 423 -18.21 16.91 22.95
CA LEU A 423 -19.66 16.97 23.10
C LEU A 423 -20.08 17.73 24.38
N PRO A 424 -19.95 19.07 24.42
CA PRO A 424 -20.12 19.86 25.65
C PRO A 424 -21.54 19.78 26.26
N GLY A 425 -22.52 19.30 25.50
CA GLY A 425 -23.90 19.10 25.93
C GLY A 425 -24.18 17.78 26.68
N ILE A 426 -23.29 16.80 26.61
CA ILE A 426 -23.53 15.44 27.10
C ILE A 426 -23.20 15.32 28.58
N LYS A 427 -24.14 14.76 29.35
CA LYS A 427 -24.01 14.53 30.81
C LYS A 427 -23.96 13.05 31.19
N ASP A 428 -24.54 12.19 30.35
CA ASP A 428 -24.58 10.76 30.54
C ASP A 428 -23.70 10.13 29.46
N ILE A 429 -22.64 9.46 29.89
CA ILE A 429 -21.68 8.75 29.04
C ILE A 429 -21.74 7.24 29.25
N SER A 430 -22.78 6.74 29.94
CA SER A 430 -22.93 5.31 30.28
C SER A 430 -23.02 4.40 29.06
N VAL A 431 -23.39 4.92 27.88
CA VAL A 431 -23.39 4.14 26.63
C VAL A 431 -22.01 3.53 26.34
N PHE A 432 -20.92 4.22 26.66
CA PHE A 432 -19.56 3.72 26.41
C PHE A 432 -19.17 2.56 27.32
N ALA A 433 -19.78 2.46 28.51
CA ALA A 433 -19.60 1.32 29.41
C ALA A 433 -20.11 0.01 28.79
N GLY A 434 -21.08 0.09 27.87
CA GLY A 434 -21.65 -1.06 27.18
C GLY A 434 -20.86 -1.54 25.95
N LEU A 435 -19.75 -0.89 25.59
CA LEU A 435 -18.94 -1.25 24.42
C LEU A 435 -17.83 -2.23 24.83
N PRO A 436 -17.87 -3.49 24.37
CA PRO A 436 -17.02 -4.56 24.91
C PRO A 436 -15.55 -4.41 24.53
N ASN A 437 -15.24 -3.76 23.40
CA ASN A 437 -13.88 -3.63 22.86
C ASN A 437 -13.32 -2.20 22.96
N LEU A 438 -14.00 -1.28 23.65
CA LEU A 438 -13.57 0.11 23.76
C LEU A 438 -12.38 0.22 24.72
N GLU A 439 -11.19 0.49 24.18
CA GLU A 439 -9.93 0.58 24.94
C GLU A 439 -9.55 2.04 25.21
N THR A 440 -9.94 2.98 24.34
CA THR A 440 -9.63 4.41 24.45
C THR A 440 -10.89 5.28 24.34
N LEU A 441 -11.13 6.12 25.35
CA LEU A 441 -12.20 7.10 25.34
C LEU A 441 -11.68 8.47 25.77
N TRP A 442 -11.59 9.40 24.83
CA TRP A 442 -11.20 10.78 25.05
C TRP A 442 -12.38 11.70 24.75
N ILE A 443 -13.07 12.16 25.79
CA ILE A 443 -14.29 12.94 25.65
C ILE A 443 -14.23 14.25 26.44
N ASN A 444 -14.49 15.36 25.73
CA ASN A 444 -14.76 16.65 26.38
C ASN A 444 -16.27 16.89 26.37
N CYS A 445 -16.91 16.84 27.53
CA CYS A 445 -18.35 16.88 27.69
C CYS A 445 -18.80 17.84 28.79
N HIS A 446 -20.03 17.69 29.29
CA HIS A 446 -20.53 18.57 30.33
C HIS A 446 -19.70 18.39 31.62
N LYS A 447 -19.40 19.51 32.31
CA LYS A 447 -18.58 19.54 33.52
C LYS A 447 -19.07 18.69 34.71
N ASN A 448 -20.34 18.29 34.71
CA ASN A 448 -20.97 17.46 35.75
C ASN A 448 -21.29 16.04 35.22
N VAL A 449 -20.50 15.53 34.28
CA VAL A 449 -20.66 14.18 33.75
C VAL A 449 -20.47 13.15 34.86
N ASP A 450 -21.31 12.11 34.87
CA ASP A 450 -21.10 10.94 35.73
C ASP A 450 -20.22 9.91 35.01
N ALA A 451 -18.98 9.79 35.47
CA ALA A 451 -18.02 8.84 34.91
C ALA A 451 -18.09 7.44 35.56
N ALA A 452 -18.86 7.26 36.64
CA ALA A 452 -18.88 6.01 37.41
C ALA A 452 -19.23 4.77 36.56
N PRO A 453 -20.20 4.80 35.62
CA PRO A 453 -20.50 3.63 34.79
C PRO A 453 -19.32 3.19 33.92
N VAL A 454 -18.60 4.17 33.36
CA VAL A 454 -17.49 3.96 32.43
C VAL A 454 -16.26 3.43 33.16
N ILE A 455 -15.97 3.96 34.36
CA ILE A 455 -14.89 3.48 35.22
C ILE A 455 -15.18 2.05 35.71
N ALA A 456 -16.42 1.78 36.13
CA ALA A 456 -16.81 0.48 36.68
C ALA A 456 -16.75 -0.66 35.66
N ALA A 457 -16.85 -0.36 34.36
CA ALA A 457 -16.85 -1.36 33.30
C ALA A 457 -15.44 -1.96 33.06
N GLY A 458 -14.38 -1.19 33.33
CA GLY A 458 -13.00 -1.71 33.46
C GLY A 458 -12.31 -2.12 32.15
N GLN A 459 -12.96 -1.98 31.00
CA GLN A 459 -12.37 -2.27 29.68
C GLN A 459 -11.55 -1.12 29.09
N ILE A 460 -11.79 0.12 29.52
CA ILE A 460 -11.13 1.32 28.95
C ILE A 460 -9.78 1.53 29.63
N GLU A 461 -8.70 1.31 28.87
CA GLU A 461 -7.33 1.47 29.33
C GLU A 461 -6.86 2.94 29.33
N SER A 462 -7.41 3.74 28.41
CA SER A 462 -7.05 5.15 28.21
C SER A 462 -8.30 6.02 28.30
N LEU A 463 -8.63 6.48 29.51
CA LEU A 463 -9.79 7.32 29.78
C LEU A 463 -9.37 8.77 30.04
N MET A 464 -9.80 9.68 29.16
CA MET A 464 -9.65 11.11 29.34
C MET A 464 -11.01 11.79 29.29
N ILE A 465 -11.38 12.47 30.38
CA ILE A 465 -12.64 13.21 30.47
C ILE A 465 -12.32 14.67 30.76
N ASN A 466 -12.80 15.59 29.92
CA ASN A 466 -12.62 17.04 30.11
C ASN A 466 -11.16 17.44 30.34
N THR A 467 -10.24 16.88 29.55
CA THR A 467 -8.78 17.08 29.66
C THR A 467 -8.11 16.51 30.92
N GLU A 468 -8.83 15.72 31.71
CA GLU A 468 -8.29 15.01 32.87
C GLU A 468 -8.13 13.51 32.56
N GLU A 469 -6.92 12.99 32.76
CA GLU A 469 -6.66 11.54 32.71
C GLU A 469 -7.27 10.89 33.95
N ILE A 470 -8.17 9.94 33.74
CA ILE A 470 -8.81 9.16 34.81
C ILE A 470 -8.09 7.82 34.89
N ARG A 471 -7.50 7.53 36.05
CA ARG A 471 -6.69 6.33 36.33
C ARG A 471 -7.42 5.28 37.14
#